data_AF-A0A2J6PQ56-F1
#
_entry.id   AF-A0A2J6PQ56-F1
#
_cell.length_a   1.000
_cell.length_b   1.000
_cell.length_c   1.000
_cell.angle_alpha   90.00
_cell.angle_beta   90.00
_cell.angle_gamma   90.00
#
_symmetry.space_group_name_H-M   'P 1'
#
loop_
_entity.id
_entity.type
_entity.pdbx_description
1 polymer ?
#
loop_
_entity_poly.entity_id
_entity_poly.type
_entity_poly.pdbx_seq_one_letter_code
_entity_poly.pdbx_strand_id
1 'polypeptide(L)'
;MTSHGFPPSLAGYFNWAAFRTTALNLSAERLSNCSKIGIDVYALELAKHLCNHYPILESRKQSLVTSVESSIDPDVDIDRKLDLRDDVYCLLKVINELASSGSGLAFLCICNVLGNHYTSQSMEKIFEELVKEAGVPEDLVPTEEAWQSLYPLFNSFQGPPMFTALVEKYTALGNEEPWASARPEIRHMGALSIVSAFMAMWHLARGKQPWIIALAGMDAGWKAAVAEWLFGLKIELRGSFQEERLCGERLIYTNCLSGEKTQMVIRFNPPGVPVDGEAIADMPLEVRNESTK
;
A
#
# COMPACT_ATOMS: atom_id res chain seq x y z
N MET A 1 7.00 29.81 10.49
CA MET A 1 7.47 28.62 11.23
C MET A 1 6.34 27.61 11.19
N THR A 2 6.28 26.79 10.14
CA THR A 2 5.33 25.68 10.02
C THR A 2 5.96 24.46 10.67
N SER A 3 5.37 23.96 11.75
CA SER A 3 5.85 22.73 12.39
C SER A 3 5.88 21.60 11.36
N HIS A 4 7.04 20.96 11.18
CA HIS A 4 7.16 19.65 10.55
C HIS A 4 6.51 18.62 11.49
N GLY A 5 5.19 18.61 11.53
CA GLY A 5 4.39 17.70 12.34
C GLY A 5 3.96 16.49 11.52
N PHE A 6 3.86 15.34 12.17
CA PHE A 6 3.16 14.18 11.62
C PHE A 6 1.77 14.59 11.08
N PRO A 7 1.30 14.00 9.97
CA PRO A 7 -0.07 14.21 9.54
C PRO A 7 -1.02 13.83 10.69
N PRO A 8 -2.12 14.57 10.89
CA PRO A 8 -3.06 14.27 11.95
C PRO A 8 -3.65 12.86 11.74
N SER A 9 -3.75 12.11 12.84
CA SER A 9 -4.27 10.74 12.93
C SER A 9 -5.64 10.58 12.27
N LEU A 10 -5.96 9.36 11.82
CA LEU A 10 -7.22 9.03 11.18
C LEU A 10 -8.37 8.73 12.16
N ALA A 11 -8.13 8.71 13.48
CA ALA A 11 -9.10 8.29 14.50
C ALA A 11 -10.48 8.98 14.47
N GLY A 12 -10.55 10.22 13.96
CA GLY A 12 -11.79 10.98 13.83
C GLY A 12 -12.61 10.70 12.55
N TYR A 13 -12.10 9.87 11.63
CA TYR A 13 -12.75 9.63 10.33
C TYR A 13 -13.53 8.33 10.26
N PHE A 14 -13.40 7.45 11.25
CA PHE A 14 -14.05 6.14 11.28
C PHE A 14 -15.30 6.14 12.17
N ASN A 15 -16.35 5.46 11.72
CA ASN A 15 -17.56 5.25 12.50
C ASN A 15 -17.62 3.80 13.00
N TRP A 16 -16.99 3.57 14.15
CA TRP A 16 -16.89 2.24 14.76
C TRP A 16 -18.25 1.67 15.18
N ALA A 17 -19.23 2.52 15.52
CA ALA A 17 -20.59 2.06 15.82
C ALA A 17 -21.27 1.48 14.57
N ALA A 18 -21.14 2.14 13.42
CA ALA A 18 -21.63 1.62 12.15
C ALA A 18 -20.91 0.32 11.74
N PHE A 19 -19.58 0.28 11.91
CA PHE A 19 -18.80 -0.94 11.62
C PHE A 19 -19.31 -2.15 12.39
N ARG A 20 -19.58 -2.02 13.70
CA ARG A 20 -20.15 -3.11 14.52
C ARG A 20 -21.45 -3.65 13.94
N THR A 21 -22.35 -2.79 13.48
CA THR A 21 -23.63 -3.22 12.91
C THR A 21 -23.47 -3.93 11.56
N THR A 22 -22.50 -3.51 10.74
CA THR A 22 -22.30 -4.06 9.40
C THR A 22 -21.51 -5.36 9.43
N ALA A 23 -20.51 -5.47 10.30
CA ALA A 23 -19.71 -6.69 10.49
C ALA A 23 -20.56 -7.88 10.96
N LEU A 24 -21.72 -7.64 11.57
CA LEU A 24 -22.67 -8.67 12.00
C LEU A 24 -23.59 -9.19 10.89
N ASN A 25 -23.61 -8.55 9.71
CA ASN A 25 -24.52 -8.88 8.61
C ASN A 25 -23.80 -9.59 7.44
N LEU A 26 -23.01 -10.61 7.75
CA LEU A 26 -22.25 -11.38 6.76
C LEU A 26 -23.11 -12.48 6.12
N SER A 27 -22.90 -12.73 4.82
CA SER A 27 -23.60 -13.82 4.11
C SER A 27 -23.08 -15.19 4.55
N ALA A 28 -23.96 -16.20 4.58
CA ALA A 28 -23.58 -17.57 4.91
C ALA A 28 -22.56 -18.15 3.92
N GLU A 29 -22.64 -17.76 2.64
CA GLU A 29 -21.69 -18.17 1.61
C GLU A 29 -20.28 -17.63 1.91
N ARG A 30 -20.16 -16.36 2.31
CA ARG A 30 -18.87 -15.76 2.64
C ARG A 30 -18.23 -16.41 3.86
N LEU A 31 -19.02 -16.63 4.91
CA LEU A 31 -18.56 -17.32 6.12
C LEU A 31 -18.04 -18.73 5.77
N SER A 32 -18.78 -19.46 4.92
CA SER A 32 -18.40 -20.79 4.44
C SER A 32 -17.09 -20.75 3.65
N ASN A 33 -16.97 -19.85 2.67
CA ASN A 33 -15.76 -19.74 1.83
C ASN A 33 -14.54 -19.34 2.65
N CYS A 34 -14.65 -18.35 3.54
CA CYS A 34 -13.54 -17.93 4.39
C CYS A 34 -13.13 -19.02 5.38
N SER A 35 -14.10 -19.72 5.99
CA SER A 35 -13.83 -20.83 6.91
C SER A 35 -13.06 -21.97 6.24
N LYS A 36 -13.37 -22.30 4.98
CA LYS A 36 -12.67 -23.36 4.22
C LYS A 36 -11.20 -23.08 3.99
N ILE A 37 -10.82 -21.80 3.89
CA ILE A 37 -9.43 -21.37 3.68
C ILE A 37 -8.81 -20.77 4.94
N GLY A 38 -9.48 -20.93 6.08
CA GLY A 38 -8.98 -20.48 7.38
C GLY A 38 -8.85 -18.97 7.54
N ILE A 39 -9.60 -18.17 6.77
CA ILE A 39 -9.62 -16.70 6.90
C ILE A 39 -10.56 -16.28 8.02
N ASP A 40 -10.06 -15.47 8.94
CA ASP A 40 -10.87 -14.76 9.93
C ASP A 40 -11.66 -13.63 9.24
N VAL A 41 -12.98 -13.77 9.24
CA VAL A 41 -13.86 -12.86 8.51
C VAL A 41 -13.94 -11.49 9.18
N TYR A 42 -13.74 -11.43 10.49
CA TYR A 42 -13.77 -10.18 11.24
C TYR A 42 -12.53 -9.34 10.93
N ALA A 43 -11.33 -9.94 10.93
CA ALA A 43 -10.10 -9.29 10.49
C ALA A 43 -10.20 -8.81 9.03
N LEU A 44 -10.79 -9.62 8.15
CA LEU A 44 -11.04 -9.24 6.75
C LEU A 44 -11.99 -8.04 6.63
N GLU A 45 -13.10 -8.01 7.37
CA GLU A 45 -14.00 -6.84 7.37
C GLU A 45 -13.34 -5.58 7.90
N LEU A 46 -12.56 -5.70 8.98
CA LEU A 46 -11.85 -4.55 9.53
C LEU A 46 -10.83 -4.02 8.52
N ALA A 47 -10.04 -4.89 7.88
CA ALA A 47 -9.09 -4.50 6.83
C ALA A 47 -9.79 -3.75 5.68
N LYS A 48 -10.92 -4.28 5.19
CA LYS A 48 -11.75 -3.60 4.17
C LYS A 48 -12.23 -2.24 4.65
N HIS A 49 -12.69 -2.16 5.89
CA HIS A 49 -13.17 -0.91 6.46
C HIS A 49 -12.07 0.13 6.52
N LEU A 50 -10.89 -0.22 7.04
CA LEU A 50 -9.70 0.62 7.08
C LEU A 50 -9.31 1.12 5.68
N CYS A 51 -9.23 0.21 4.71
CA CYS A 51 -8.84 0.52 3.34
C CYS A 51 -9.87 1.39 2.60
N ASN A 52 -11.17 1.23 2.87
CA ASN A 52 -12.23 1.96 2.19
C ASN A 52 -12.18 3.49 2.40
N HIS A 53 -11.48 3.96 3.44
CA HIS A 53 -11.32 5.38 3.68
C HIS A 53 -10.32 6.04 2.73
N TYR A 54 -9.48 5.27 2.03
CA TYR A 54 -8.52 5.80 1.07
C TYR A 54 -9.18 6.11 -0.28
N PRO A 55 -9.03 7.36 -0.80
CA PRO A 55 -9.59 7.77 -2.08
C PRO A 55 -8.77 7.21 -3.26
N ILE A 56 -8.86 5.89 -3.46
CA ILE A 56 -8.18 5.18 -4.54
C ILE A 56 -8.85 5.55 -5.87
N LEU A 57 -8.03 5.83 -6.88
CA LEU A 57 -8.50 6.16 -8.23
C LEU A 57 -9.42 5.08 -8.80
N GLU A 58 -10.54 5.51 -9.36
CA GLU A 58 -11.54 4.58 -9.91
C GLU A 58 -11.01 3.76 -11.09
N SER A 59 -10.14 4.35 -11.91
CA SER A 59 -9.45 3.63 -12.99
C SER A 59 -8.60 2.45 -12.48
N ARG A 60 -8.09 2.53 -11.25
CA ARG A 60 -7.29 1.44 -10.63
C ARG A 60 -8.17 0.34 -10.11
N LYS A 61 -9.31 0.69 -9.50
CA LYS A 61 -10.33 -0.29 -9.13
C LYS A 61 -10.86 -1.03 -10.35
N GLN A 62 -11.18 -0.31 -11.44
CA GLN A 62 -11.68 -0.93 -12.67
C GLN A 62 -10.64 -1.86 -13.31
N SER A 63 -9.37 -1.45 -13.37
CA SER A 63 -8.28 -2.30 -13.86
C SER A 63 -8.16 -3.60 -13.04
N LEU A 64 -8.40 -3.52 -11.73
CA LEU A 64 -8.36 -4.68 -10.87
C LEU A 64 -9.58 -5.60 -11.08
N VAL A 65 -10.79 -5.04 -11.22
CA VAL A 65 -12.00 -5.80 -11.56
C VAL A 65 -11.76 -6.63 -12.81
N THR A 66 -11.27 -6.02 -13.89
CA THR A 66 -10.95 -6.72 -15.14
C THR A 66 -9.91 -7.83 -14.94
N SER A 67 -8.89 -7.60 -14.11
CA SER A 67 -7.90 -8.63 -13.78
C SER A 67 -8.51 -9.80 -13.01
N VAL A 68 -9.39 -9.54 -12.03
CA VAL A 68 -10.07 -10.57 -11.24
C VAL A 68 -11.04 -11.37 -12.09
N GLU A 69 -11.85 -10.71 -12.92
CA GLU A 69 -12.79 -11.35 -13.85
C GLU A 69 -12.04 -12.27 -14.83
N SER A 70 -10.92 -11.83 -15.37
CA SER A 70 -10.10 -12.66 -16.27
C SER A 70 -9.44 -13.87 -15.59
N SER A 71 -9.31 -13.84 -14.26
CA SER A 71 -8.73 -14.94 -13.48
C SER A 71 -9.73 -16.06 -13.17
N ILE A 72 -11.02 -15.77 -13.32
CA ILE A 72 -12.13 -16.72 -13.11
C ILE A 72 -12.95 -16.72 -14.38
N ASP A 73 -12.43 -17.37 -15.42
CA ASP A 73 -13.19 -17.55 -16.65
C ASP A 73 -14.42 -18.44 -16.34
N PRO A 74 -15.66 -17.92 -16.49
CA PRO A 74 -16.88 -18.64 -16.13
C PRO A 74 -17.18 -19.82 -17.07
N ASP A 75 -16.53 -19.86 -18.25
CA ASP A 75 -16.56 -20.99 -19.19
C ASP A 75 -15.43 -22.00 -18.92
N VAL A 76 -14.69 -21.84 -17.82
CA VAL A 76 -13.75 -22.85 -17.34
C VAL A 76 -14.54 -24.08 -16.91
N ASP A 77 -14.50 -25.03 -17.84
CA ASP A 77 -14.97 -26.40 -17.81
C ASP A 77 -14.98 -27.01 -16.39
N ILE A 78 -15.99 -27.81 -16.10
CA ILE A 78 -16.13 -28.56 -14.83
C ILE A 78 -14.84 -29.35 -14.52
N ASP A 79 -14.07 -29.69 -15.55
CA ASP A 79 -12.79 -30.36 -15.48
C ASP A 79 -11.65 -29.54 -14.84
N ARG A 80 -11.61 -28.20 -14.98
CA ARG A 80 -10.61 -27.36 -14.29
C ARG A 80 -10.96 -27.10 -12.82
N LYS A 81 -12.23 -27.24 -12.44
CA LYS A 81 -12.64 -27.30 -11.01
C LYS A 81 -12.14 -28.56 -10.31
N LEU A 82 -11.93 -29.64 -11.06
CA LEU A 82 -11.32 -30.87 -10.55
C LEU A 82 -9.79 -30.76 -10.42
N ASP A 83 -9.15 -29.93 -11.25
CA ASP A 83 -7.70 -29.71 -11.23
C ASP A 83 -7.23 -28.65 -10.22
N LEU A 84 -8.07 -27.66 -9.88
CA LEU A 84 -7.75 -26.70 -8.82
C LEU A 84 -8.03 -27.33 -7.46
N ARG A 85 -7.04 -27.31 -6.57
CA ARG A 85 -7.26 -27.66 -5.17
C ARG A 85 -8.36 -26.77 -4.58
N ASP A 86 -9.23 -27.37 -3.75
CA ASP A 86 -10.43 -26.73 -3.19
C ASP A 86 -10.14 -25.38 -2.50
N ASP A 87 -8.95 -25.23 -1.91
CA ASP A 87 -8.47 -24.01 -1.25
C ASP A 87 -8.23 -22.87 -2.23
N VAL A 88 -7.58 -23.13 -3.37
CA VAL A 88 -7.33 -22.14 -4.43
C VAL A 88 -8.64 -21.64 -5.02
N TYR A 89 -9.59 -22.55 -5.28
CA TYR A 89 -10.90 -22.18 -5.81
C TYR A 89 -11.70 -21.33 -4.81
N CYS A 90 -11.69 -21.69 -3.53
CA CYS A 90 -12.34 -20.88 -2.48
C CYS A 90 -11.69 -19.49 -2.34
N LEU A 91 -10.37 -19.40 -2.45
CA LEU A 91 -9.65 -18.13 -2.42
C LEU A 91 -10.03 -17.22 -3.58
N LEU A 92 -10.12 -17.75 -4.81
CA LEU A 92 -10.58 -17.00 -5.98
C LEU A 92 -12.02 -16.48 -5.79
N LYS A 93 -12.92 -17.30 -5.22
CA LYS A 93 -14.27 -16.86 -4.87
C LYS A 93 -14.28 -15.70 -3.88
N VAL A 94 -13.46 -15.76 -2.82
CA VAL A 94 -13.34 -14.67 -1.85
C VAL A 94 -12.81 -13.41 -2.52
N ILE A 95 -11.80 -13.50 -3.39
CA ILE A 95 -11.26 -12.36 -4.15
C ILE A 95 -12.33 -11.75 -5.06
N ASN A 96 -13.13 -12.56 -5.74
CA ASN A 96 -14.23 -12.08 -6.59
C ASN A 96 -15.31 -11.35 -5.76
N GLU A 97 -15.70 -11.94 -4.63
CA GLU A 97 -16.64 -11.30 -3.72
C GLU A 97 -16.10 -9.94 -3.21
N LEU A 98 -14.80 -9.86 -2.88
CA LEU A 98 -14.16 -8.59 -2.51
C LEU A 98 -14.21 -7.59 -3.66
N ALA A 99 -13.91 -8.02 -4.89
CA ALA A 99 -13.93 -7.18 -6.09
C ALA A 99 -15.34 -6.66 -6.45
N SER A 100 -16.41 -7.30 -5.95
CA SER A 100 -17.79 -6.84 -6.15
C SER A 100 -18.20 -5.62 -5.31
N SER A 101 -17.35 -5.18 -4.37
CA SER A 101 -17.66 -4.09 -3.45
C SER A 101 -16.58 -3.01 -3.48
N GLY A 102 -16.97 -1.73 -3.27
CA GLY A 102 -16.01 -0.63 -3.24
C GLY A 102 -14.96 -0.75 -2.13
N SER A 103 -15.36 -1.23 -0.95
CA SER A 103 -14.44 -1.43 0.19
C SER A 103 -13.51 -2.63 -0.02
N GLY A 104 -14.01 -3.70 -0.64
CA GLY A 104 -13.18 -4.82 -1.03
C GLY A 104 -12.18 -4.43 -2.12
N LEU A 105 -12.60 -3.69 -3.15
CA LEU A 105 -11.68 -3.16 -4.17
C LEU A 105 -10.60 -2.26 -3.58
N ALA A 106 -10.96 -1.40 -2.62
CA ALA A 106 -9.97 -0.56 -1.93
C ALA A 106 -8.91 -1.40 -1.19
N PHE A 107 -9.35 -2.42 -0.46
CA PHE A 107 -8.47 -3.37 0.22
C PHE A 107 -7.56 -4.10 -0.78
N LEU A 108 -8.13 -4.66 -1.85
CA LEU A 108 -7.36 -5.38 -2.85
C LEU A 108 -6.34 -4.47 -3.56
N CYS A 109 -6.67 -3.20 -3.85
CA CYS A 109 -5.73 -2.25 -4.45
C CYS A 109 -4.56 -1.93 -3.50
N ILE A 110 -4.82 -1.76 -2.20
CA ILE A 110 -3.75 -1.57 -1.21
C ILE A 110 -2.89 -2.82 -1.09
N CYS A 111 -3.51 -4.01 -1.02
CA CYS A 111 -2.77 -5.27 -1.02
C CYS A 111 -1.93 -5.46 -2.28
N ASN A 112 -2.37 -5.01 -3.46
CA ASN A 112 -1.59 -5.07 -4.70
C ASN A 112 -0.32 -4.22 -4.64
N VAL A 113 -0.38 -2.99 -4.14
CA VAL A 113 0.82 -2.13 -4.06
C VAL A 113 1.79 -2.57 -2.97
N LEU A 114 1.31 -3.36 -2.00
CA LEU A 114 2.11 -3.94 -0.92
C LEU A 114 2.70 -5.31 -1.30
N GLY A 115 1.91 -6.23 -1.87
CA GLY A 115 2.26 -7.64 -2.03
C GLY A 115 3.46 -7.95 -2.93
N ASN A 116 3.84 -7.02 -3.83
CA ASN A 116 5.08 -7.15 -4.60
C ASN A 116 6.35 -6.82 -3.81
N HIS A 117 6.22 -6.00 -2.76
CA HIS A 117 7.37 -5.38 -2.10
C HIS A 117 7.52 -5.83 -0.65
N TYR A 118 6.43 -6.21 0.01
CA TYR A 118 6.41 -6.61 1.42
C TYR A 118 6.00 -8.07 1.57
N THR A 119 6.63 -8.78 2.51
CA THR A 119 6.18 -10.12 2.92
C THR A 119 4.81 -10.05 3.61
N SER A 120 4.09 -11.17 3.72
CA SER A 120 2.81 -11.22 4.43
C SER A 120 2.92 -10.81 5.90
N GLN A 121 4.03 -11.16 6.56
CA GLN A 121 4.34 -10.71 7.93
C GLN A 121 4.51 -9.18 7.99
N SER A 122 5.16 -8.60 6.99
CA SER A 122 5.29 -7.14 6.88
C SER A 122 3.94 -6.47 6.60
N MET A 123 3.09 -7.08 5.79
CA MET A 123 1.72 -6.59 5.55
C MET A 123 0.87 -6.62 6.81
N GLU A 124 0.92 -7.69 7.59
CA GLU A 124 0.27 -7.78 8.91
C GLU A 124 0.67 -6.62 9.81
N LYS A 125 1.97 -6.37 9.99
CA LYS A 125 2.47 -5.23 10.79
C LYS A 125 1.96 -3.89 10.27
N ILE A 126 1.85 -3.72 8.95
CA ILE A 126 1.28 -2.51 8.34
C ILE A 126 -0.20 -2.35 8.71
N PHE A 127 -0.98 -3.44 8.69
CA PHE A 127 -2.39 -3.40 9.12
C PHE A 127 -2.54 -3.16 10.62
N GLU A 128 -1.67 -3.72 11.46
CA GLU A 128 -1.64 -3.42 12.90
C GLU A 128 -1.36 -1.93 13.17
N GLU A 129 -0.42 -1.32 12.44
CA GLU A 129 -0.17 0.13 12.54
C GLU A 129 -1.35 0.95 12.00
N LEU A 130 -2.04 0.48 10.95
CA LEU A 130 -3.27 1.13 10.45
C LEU A 130 -4.38 1.12 11.51
N VAL A 131 -4.52 0.03 12.27
CA VAL A 131 -5.48 -0.08 13.37
C VAL A 131 -5.20 0.98 14.45
N LYS A 132 -3.93 1.14 14.83
CA LYS A 132 -3.50 2.16 15.80
C LYS A 132 -3.81 3.57 15.31
N GLU A 133 -3.42 3.89 14.07
CA GLU A 133 -3.63 5.21 13.48
C GLU A 133 -5.10 5.54 13.22
N ALA A 134 -5.92 4.52 12.94
CA ALA A 134 -7.35 4.64 12.81
C ALA A 134 -8.07 4.75 14.17
N GLY A 135 -7.39 4.56 15.30
CA GLY A 135 -8.00 4.59 16.62
C GLY A 135 -9.10 3.55 16.78
N VAL A 136 -8.85 2.33 16.28
CA VAL A 136 -9.77 1.20 16.45
C VAL A 136 -9.96 0.92 17.95
N PRO A 137 -11.20 0.80 18.46
CA PRO A 137 -11.46 0.40 19.83
C PRO A 137 -10.79 -0.93 20.17
N GLU A 138 -10.23 -1.06 21.39
CA GLU A 138 -9.45 -2.24 21.80
C GLU A 138 -10.20 -3.56 21.62
N ASP A 139 -11.51 -3.57 21.86
CA ASP A 139 -12.36 -4.77 21.70
C ASP A 139 -12.64 -5.14 20.24
N LEU A 140 -12.28 -4.27 19.30
CA LEU A 140 -12.37 -4.47 17.87
C LEU A 140 -11.02 -4.81 17.22
N VAL A 141 -9.92 -4.79 17.97
CA VAL A 141 -8.58 -5.12 17.45
C VAL A 141 -8.46 -6.64 17.26
N PRO A 142 -8.17 -7.14 16.04
CA PRO A 142 -7.97 -8.57 15.81
C PRO A 142 -6.71 -9.07 16.50
N THR A 143 -6.68 -10.36 16.84
CA THR A 143 -5.45 -11.01 17.35
C THR A 143 -4.42 -11.19 16.23
N GLU A 144 -3.18 -11.50 16.61
CA GLU A 144 -2.11 -11.83 15.67
C GLU A 144 -2.54 -13.00 14.76
N GLU A 145 -3.12 -14.07 15.31
CA GLU A 145 -3.58 -15.21 14.51
C GLU A 145 -4.69 -14.82 13.53
N ALA A 146 -5.57 -13.89 13.91
CA ALA A 146 -6.61 -13.37 13.03
C ALA A 146 -6.01 -12.55 11.88
N TRP A 147 -4.93 -11.80 12.09
CA TRP A 147 -4.20 -11.14 11.01
C TRP A 147 -3.46 -12.12 10.11
N GLN A 148 -2.79 -13.12 10.69
CA GLN A 148 -2.08 -14.17 9.96
C GLN A 148 -3.03 -14.98 9.06
N SER A 149 -4.29 -15.13 9.48
CA SER A 149 -5.33 -15.77 8.67
C SER A 149 -5.51 -15.11 7.28
N LEU A 150 -5.12 -13.84 7.11
CA LEU A 150 -5.22 -13.11 5.84
C LEU A 150 -4.05 -13.37 4.89
N TYR A 151 -3.03 -14.14 5.29
CA TYR A 151 -1.86 -14.43 4.46
C TYR A 151 -2.18 -15.03 3.09
N PRO A 152 -3.18 -15.91 2.91
CA PRO A 152 -3.56 -16.38 1.58
C PRO A 152 -3.96 -15.23 0.65
N LEU A 153 -4.67 -14.23 1.18
CA LEU A 153 -5.01 -13.02 0.43
C LEU A 153 -3.74 -12.19 0.15
N PHE A 154 -2.94 -11.87 1.17
CA PHE A 154 -1.71 -11.08 1.01
C PHE A 154 -0.74 -11.68 -0.02
N ASN A 155 -0.62 -13.01 -0.04
CA ASN A 155 0.25 -13.71 -0.98
C ASN A 155 -0.30 -13.78 -2.40
N SER A 156 -1.61 -13.64 -2.59
CA SER A 156 -2.27 -13.74 -3.90
C SER A 156 -2.14 -12.49 -4.76
N PHE A 157 -1.74 -11.37 -4.16
CA PHE A 157 -1.62 -10.10 -4.88
C PHE A 157 -0.17 -9.87 -5.31
N GLN A 158 0.04 -10.03 -6.60
CA GLN A 158 1.19 -9.46 -7.27
C GLN A 158 0.72 -8.16 -7.91
N GLY A 159 1.22 -7.03 -7.42
CA GLY A 159 0.91 -5.72 -7.97
C GLY A 159 1.10 -5.69 -9.50
N PRO A 160 0.28 -4.91 -10.21
CA PRO A 160 0.23 -4.97 -11.67
C PRO A 160 1.60 -4.61 -12.27
N PRO A 161 2.01 -5.22 -13.41
CA PRO A 161 3.33 -4.99 -14.00
C PRO A 161 3.68 -3.51 -14.21
N MET A 162 2.67 -2.69 -14.54
CA MET A 162 2.83 -1.24 -14.69
C MET A 162 3.22 -0.54 -13.40
N PHE A 163 2.70 -0.98 -12.25
CA PHE A 163 3.07 -0.43 -10.95
C PHE A 163 4.51 -0.81 -10.59
N THR A 164 4.88 -2.07 -10.75
CA THR A 164 6.26 -2.54 -10.50
C THR A 164 7.27 -1.78 -11.34
N ALA A 165 7.02 -1.64 -12.65
CA ALA A 165 7.88 -0.88 -13.55
C ALA A 165 8.00 0.60 -13.13
N LEU A 166 6.94 1.18 -12.55
CA LEU A 166 6.96 2.55 -12.03
C LEU A 166 7.84 2.67 -10.77
N VAL A 167 7.73 1.71 -9.85
CA VAL A 167 8.58 1.64 -8.65
C VAL A 167 10.04 1.51 -9.04
N GLU A 168 10.37 0.63 -9.97
CA GLU A 168 11.73 0.43 -10.48
C GLU A 168 12.27 1.72 -11.12
N LYS A 169 11.48 2.34 -12.02
CA LYS A 169 11.83 3.60 -12.67
C LYS A 169 12.16 4.67 -11.63
N TYR A 170 11.27 4.92 -10.68
CA TYR A 170 11.48 5.98 -9.68
C TYR A 170 12.61 5.68 -8.72
N THR A 171 12.81 4.41 -8.37
CA THR A 171 13.96 4.01 -7.55
C THR A 171 15.27 4.25 -8.30
N ALA A 172 15.33 3.92 -9.61
CA ALA A 172 16.51 4.14 -10.44
C ALA A 172 16.88 5.63 -10.56
N LEU A 173 15.90 6.53 -10.66
CA LEU A 173 16.12 7.98 -10.74
C LEU A 173 16.83 8.55 -9.50
N GLY A 174 16.62 7.97 -8.32
CA GLY A 174 17.32 8.35 -7.10
C GLY A 174 18.77 7.87 -7.03
N ASN A 175 19.18 6.97 -7.93
CA ASN A 175 20.44 6.22 -7.88
C ASN A 175 21.43 6.59 -8.99
N GLU A 176 21.15 7.60 -9.83
CA GLU A 176 22.04 8.02 -10.94
C GLU A 176 23.35 8.71 -10.50
N GLU A 177 23.70 8.67 -9.20
CA GLU A 177 24.94 9.21 -8.68
C GLU A 177 26.09 8.15 -8.74
N PRO A 178 27.30 8.48 -9.25
CA PRO A 178 28.37 7.52 -9.59
C PRO A 178 28.94 6.66 -8.44
N TRP A 179 28.58 6.94 -7.19
CA TRP A 179 29.08 6.26 -6.00
C TRP A 179 28.22 5.05 -5.58
N ALA A 180 27.08 4.81 -6.23
CA ALA A 180 26.23 3.64 -6.01
C ALA A 180 26.59 2.48 -6.97
N SER A 181 27.78 1.89 -6.82
CA SER A 181 28.26 0.77 -7.64
C SER A 181 27.53 -0.56 -7.39
N ALA A 182 26.52 -0.59 -6.54
CA ALA A 182 25.62 -1.71 -6.35
C ALA A 182 24.18 -1.19 -6.48
N ARG A 183 23.32 -1.89 -7.24
CA ARG A 183 21.86 -1.66 -7.19
C ARG A 183 21.46 -1.74 -5.72
N PRO A 184 20.96 -0.66 -5.09
CA PRO A 184 20.55 -0.75 -3.69
C PRO A 184 19.39 -1.74 -3.60
N GLU A 185 19.53 -2.72 -2.72
CA GLU A 185 18.42 -3.55 -2.27
C GLU A 185 17.39 -2.60 -1.65
N ILE A 186 16.12 -2.70 -2.06
CA ILE A 186 15.07 -1.89 -1.44
C ILE A 186 15.08 -2.23 0.05
N ARG A 187 15.49 -1.30 0.91
CA ARG A 187 15.39 -1.47 2.37
C ARG A 187 14.11 -0.81 2.82
N HIS A 188 13.11 -1.64 3.06
CA HIS A 188 11.77 -1.20 3.41
C HIS A 188 11.69 -0.64 4.84
N MET A 189 10.97 0.46 4.97
CA MET A 189 10.73 1.13 6.24
C MET A 189 9.90 0.27 7.20
N GLY A 190 9.96 0.56 8.51
CA GLY A 190 9.01 0.01 9.48
C GLY A 190 7.55 0.34 9.10
N ALA A 191 6.62 -0.50 9.56
CA ALA A 191 5.19 -0.42 9.25
C ALA A 191 4.60 0.99 9.46
N LEU A 192 4.95 1.67 10.55
CA LEU A 192 4.46 3.02 10.86
C LEU A 192 4.79 4.04 9.76
N SER A 193 5.94 3.92 9.12
CA SER A 193 6.33 4.87 8.09
C SER A 193 5.59 4.63 6.77
N ILE A 194 5.18 3.38 6.49
CA ILE A 194 4.26 3.05 5.39
C ILE A 194 2.87 3.64 5.65
N VAL A 195 2.36 3.44 6.85
CA VAL A 195 1.06 4.01 7.27
C VAL A 195 1.10 5.54 7.21
N SER A 196 2.18 6.16 7.66
CA SER A 196 2.38 7.61 7.57
C SER A 196 2.40 8.12 6.14
N ALA A 197 2.99 7.36 5.21
CA ALA A 197 2.97 7.70 3.79
C ALA A 197 1.54 7.63 3.22
N PHE A 198 0.79 6.57 3.53
CA PHE A 198 -0.61 6.45 3.15
C PHE A 198 -1.47 7.59 3.72
N MET A 199 -1.28 7.96 4.99
CA MET A 199 -1.98 9.08 5.62
C MET A 199 -1.66 10.41 4.95
N ALA A 200 -0.40 10.67 4.64
CA ALA A 200 -0.01 11.89 3.91
C ALA A 200 -0.69 11.97 2.53
N MET A 201 -0.68 10.86 1.78
CA MET A 201 -1.34 10.78 0.48
C MET A 201 -2.87 10.91 0.59
N TRP A 202 -3.47 10.37 1.65
CA TRP A 202 -4.88 10.53 1.96
C TRP A 202 -5.27 12.00 2.16
N HIS A 203 -4.49 12.76 2.95
CA HIS A 203 -4.74 14.18 3.19
C HIS A 203 -4.66 15.00 1.90
N LEU A 204 -3.68 14.70 1.05
CA LEU A 204 -3.52 15.33 -0.27
C LEU A 204 -4.70 15.00 -1.20
N ALA A 205 -5.03 13.71 -1.33
CA ALA A 205 -6.05 13.25 -2.26
C ALA A 205 -7.47 13.72 -1.86
N ARG A 206 -7.73 13.93 -0.57
CA ARG A 206 -8.99 14.53 -0.09
C ARG A 206 -8.99 16.06 -0.05
N GLY A 207 -7.92 16.70 -0.51
CA GLY A 207 -7.78 18.17 -0.49
C GLY A 207 -7.74 18.75 0.93
N LYS A 208 -7.39 17.95 1.94
CA LYS A 208 -7.18 18.41 3.32
C LYS A 208 -5.88 19.18 3.47
N GLN A 209 -4.89 18.84 2.64
CA GLN A 209 -3.65 19.58 2.49
C GLN A 209 -3.40 19.86 1.01
N PRO A 210 -2.95 21.07 0.63
CA PRO A 210 -2.72 21.41 -0.77
C PRO A 210 -1.41 20.82 -1.30
N TRP A 211 -0.40 20.66 -0.45
CA TRP A 211 0.88 20.05 -0.80
C TRP A 211 1.63 19.53 0.44
N ILE A 212 2.54 18.57 0.23
CA ILE A 212 3.45 18.01 1.25
C ILE A 212 4.86 17.87 0.64
N ILE A 213 5.90 18.15 1.44
CA ILE A 213 7.28 17.71 1.16
C ILE A 213 7.58 16.49 2.00
N ALA A 214 7.93 15.38 1.36
CA ALA A 214 8.37 14.15 1.98
C ALA A 214 9.87 13.98 1.79
N LEU A 215 10.62 13.94 2.90
CA LEU A 215 11.99 13.45 2.92
C LEU A 215 11.93 11.92 2.93
N ALA A 216 12.47 11.29 1.89
CA ALA A 216 12.36 9.85 1.73
C ALA A 216 13.74 9.23 1.51
N GLY A 217 13.92 8.05 2.11
CA GLY A 217 15.15 7.27 2.00
C GLY A 217 15.11 6.37 0.77
N MET A 218 15.61 5.14 0.92
CA MET A 218 15.67 4.14 -0.15
C MET A 218 14.30 3.73 -0.71
N ASP A 219 13.21 4.07 -0.03
CA ASP A 219 11.85 3.73 -0.42
C ASP A 219 11.11 4.87 -1.16
N ALA A 220 11.80 5.99 -1.42
CA ALA A 220 11.27 7.14 -2.14
C ALA A 220 10.60 6.76 -3.47
N GLY A 221 11.20 5.81 -4.21
CA GLY A 221 10.64 5.32 -5.47
C GLY A 221 9.29 4.61 -5.31
N TRP A 222 9.14 3.80 -4.26
CA TRP A 222 7.86 3.16 -3.93
C TRP A 222 6.80 4.18 -3.50
N LYS A 223 7.16 5.12 -2.60
CA LYS A 223 6.22 6.19 -2.18
C LYS A 223 5.74 7.02 -3.37
N ALA A 224 6.65 7.36 -4.27
CA ALA A 224 6.34 8.09 -5.50
C ALA A 224 5.37 7.32 -6.39
N ALA A 225 5.63 6.02 -6.59
CA ALA A 225 4.77 5.17 -7.40
C ALA A 225 3.38 5.03 -6.78
N VAL A 226 3.26 4.86 -5.46
CA VAL A 226 1.94 4.80 -4.79
C VAL A 226 1.20 6.13 -4.91
N ALA A 227 1.86 7.26 -4.65
CA ALA A 227 1.25 8.58 -4.74
C ALA A 227 0.67 8.85 -6.13
N GLU A 228 1.45 8.58 -7.18
CA GLU A 228 1.00 8.78 -8.56
C GLU A 228 0.02 7.71 -9.03
N TRP A 229 0.36 6.43 -8.86
CA TRP A 229 -0.40 5.35 -9.47
C TRP A 229 -1.69 5.07 -8.71
N LEU A 230 -1.64 4.97 -7.38
CA LEU A 230 -2.80 4.59 -6.57
C LEU A 230 -3.73 5.77 -6.27
N PHE A 231 -3.15 6.93 -5.91
CA PHE A 231 -3.90 8.12 -5.50
C PHE A 231 -4.05 9.18 -6.60
N GLY A 232 -3.32 9.06 -7.72
CA GLY A 232 -3.40 10.04 -8.81
C GLY A 232 -2.81 11.40 -8.49
N LEU A 233 -1.90 11.47 -7.52
CA LEU A 233 -1.33 12.72 -7.07
C LEU A 233 -0.35 13.30 -8.09
N LYS A 234 -0.28 14.63 -8.12
CA LYS A 234 0.73 15.39 -8.84
C LYS A 234 2.01 15.45 -8.03
N ILE A 235 3.06 14.80 -8.52
CA ILE A 235 4.31 14.59 -7.79
C ILE A 235 5.50 15.27 -8.48
N GLU A 236 6.47 15.67 -7.67
CA GLU A 236 7.83 16.01 -8.09
C GLU A 236 8.82 15.13 -7.34
N LEU A 237 9.77 14.57 -8.06
CA LEU A 237 10.93 13.89 -7.47
C LEU A 237 12.15 14.77 -7.61
N ARG A 238 12.82 15.01 -6.48
CA ARG A 238 13.99 15.86 -6.40
C ARG A 238 15.18 15.09 -5.84
N GLY A 239 16.33 15.22 -6.48
CA GLY A 239 17.59 14.67 -6.01
C GLY A 239 18.51 15.79 -5.54
N SER A 240 19.35 15.47 -4.58
CA SER A 240 20.53 16.25 -4.29
C SER A 240 21.57 16.10 -5.41
N PHE A 241 22.35 17.13 -5.65
CA PHE A 241 23.59 17.05 -6.41
C PHE A 241 24.71 17.77 -5.65
N GLN A 242 25.95 17.32 -5.86
CA GLN A 242 27.14 17.95 -5.32
C GLN A 242 28.17 18.16 -6.43
N GLU A 243 28.39 19.42 -6.83
CA GLU A 243 29.39 19.79 -7.84
C GLU A 243 30.39 20.78 -7.25
N GLU A 244 31.65 20.35 -7.12
CA GLU A 244 32.90 21.11 -6.81
C GLU A 244 32.93 22.05 -5.59
N ARG A 245 31.78 22.45 -5.02
CA ARG A 245 31.52 23.27 -3.81
C ARG A 245 30.05 23.67 -3.62
N LEU A 246 29.16 23.37 -4.58
CA LEU A 246 27.73 23.66 -4.51
C LEU A 246 26.94 22.40 -4.19
N CYS A 247 26.10 22.48 -3.16
CA CYS A 247 25.07 21.50 -2.87
C CYS A 247 23.72 22.11 -3.24
N GLY A 248 22.93 21.40 -4.03
CA GLY A 248 21.61 21.86 -4.44
C GLY A 248 20.63 20.72 -4.64
N GLU A 249 19.37 21.08 -4.90
CA GLU A 249 18.33 20.15 -5.29
C GLU A 249 18.02 20.35 -6.78
N ARG A 250 17.95 19.26 -7.53
CA ARG A 250 17.49 19.24 -8.93
C ARG A 250 16.19 18.46 -9.06
N LEU A 251 15.30 18.96 -9.89
CA LEU A 251 14.12 18.21 -10.31
C LEU A 251 14.57 17.06 -11.22
N ILE A 252 14.25 15.83 -10.85
CA ILE A 252 14.57 14.63 -11.63
C ILE A 252 13.34 14.19 -12.45
N TYR A 253 12.16 14.30 -11.85
CA TYR A 253 10.92 13.88 -12.48
C TYR A 253 9.73 14.70 -11.99
N THR A 254 8.76 14.92 -12.88
CA THR A 254 7.43 15.41 -12.52
C THR A 254 6.38 14.81 -13.44
N ASN A 255 5.22 14.49 -12.90
CA ASN A 255 4.03 14.14 -13.67
C ASN A 255 3.06 15.33 -13.83
N CYS A 256 3.47 16.53 -13.40
CA CYS A 256 2.69 17.75 -13.50
C CYS A 256 2.71 18.26 -14.95
N LEU A 257 1.53 18.55 -15.50
CA LEU A 257 1.37 19.26 -16.76
C LEU A 257 1.60 20.76 -16.56
N SER A 258 1.81 21.49 -17.66
CA SER A 258 2.01 22.95 -17.61
C SER A 258 0.86 23.66 -16.90
N GLY A 259 1.18 24.39 -15.83
CA GLY A 259 0.21 25.11 -14.99
C GLY A 259 -0.42 24.29 -13.86
N GLU A 260 -0.18 22.99 -13.77
CA GLU A 260 -0.60 22.18 -12.62
C GLU A 260 0.28 22.47 -11.39
N LYS A 261 -0.34 22.40 -10.21
CA LYS A 261 0.38 22.56 -8.94
C LYS A 261 0.78 21.20 -8.40
N THR A 262 2.03 21.08 -8.01
CA THR A 262 2.58 19.90 -7.33
C THR A 262 1.89 19.71 -5.98
N GLN A 263 1.42 18.49 -5.73
CA GLN A 263 0.80 18.07 -4.47
C GLN A 263 1.80 17.35 -3.56
N MET A 264 2.75 16.60 -4.10
CA MET A 264 3.74 15.90 -3.29
C MET A 264 5.14 16.07 -3.86
N VAL A 265 6.05 16.66 -3.08
CA VAL A 265 7.47 16.75 -3.42
C VAL A 265 8.20 15.67 -2.63
N ILE A 266 8.82 14.71 -3.32
CA ILE A 266 9.59 13.64 -2.70
C ILE A 266 11.07 13.92 -2.95
N ARG A 267 11.83 14.04 -1.87
CA ARG A 267 13.27 14.30 -1.92
C ARG A 267 14.03 13.01 -1.64
N PHE A 268 14.87 12.59 -2.59
CA PHE A 268 15.86 11.55 -2.37
C PHE A 268 16.96 12.12 -1.47
N ASN A 269 17.30 11.42 -0.39
CA ASN A 269 18.25 11.92 0.59
C ASN A 269 19.72 11.80 0.10
N PRO A 270 20.54 12.86 0.13
CA PRO A 270 21.99 12.75 -0.08
C PRO A 270 22.70 11.98 1.05
N PRO A 271 23.89 11.41 0.79
CA PRO A 271 24.78 10.93 1.84
C PRO A 271 25.16 12.08 2.78
N GLY A 272 25.06 11.87 4.08
CA GLY A 272 25.57 12.81 5.08
C GLY A 272 24.57 13.83 5.64
N VAL A 273 23.27 13.72 5.32
CA VAL A 273 22.22 14.37 6.13
C VAL A 273 21.77 13.36 7.19
N PRO A 274 22.14 13.56 8.47
CA PRO A 274 21.57 12.78 9.55
C PRO A 274 20.06 12.97 9.51
N VAL A 275 19.33 11.88 9.59
CA VAL A 275 17.91 11.96 9.90
C VAL A 275 17.85 12.54 11.32
N ASP A 276 17.66 13.86 11.45
CA ASP A 276 17.34 14.50 12.73
C ASP A 276 15.89 14.14 13.10
N GLY A 277 15.72 12.85 13.34
CA GLY A 277 14.54 12.15 13.76
C GLY A 277 15.05 10.74 14.02
N GLU A 278 15.05 10.32 15.27
CA GLU A 278 15.36 8.95 15.66
C GLU A 278 14.71 7.99 14.65
N ALA A 279 15.45 6.97 14.21
CA ALA A 279 14.87 5.94 13.36
C ALA A 279 13.64 5.38 14.10
N ILE A 280 12.44 5.63 13.56
CA ILE A 280 11.16 5.20 14.17
C ILE A 280 10.98 3.67 14.04
N ALA A 281 12.02 2.93 13.67
CA ALA A 281 11.95 1.49 13.47
C ALA A 281 13.14 0.81 14.14
N ASP A 282 12.86 0.12 15.25
CA ASP A 282 13.79 -0.83 15.88
C ASP A 282 14.08 -2.04 14.97
N MET A 283 13.30 -2.28 13.91
CA MET A 283 13.58 -3.32 12.91
C MET A 283 13.07 -2.95 11.49
N PRO A 284 13.88 -3.14 10.43
CA PRO A 284 13.42 -3.04 9.04
C PRO A 284 12.39 -4.13 8.72
N LEU A 285 11.42 -3.84 7.84
CA LEU A 285 10.47 -4.84 7.34
C LEU A 285 11.17 -5.80 6.36
N GLU A 286 10.81 -7.08 6.40
CA GLU A 286 11.34 -8.06 5.45
C GLU A 286 10.79 -7.80 4.04
N VAL A 287 11.70 -7.78 3.07
CA VAL A 287 11.46 -7.55 1.64
C VAL A 287 11.40 -8.91 0.95
N ARG A 288 10.53 -9.08 -0.06
CA ARG A 288 10.62 -10.25 -0.94
C ARG A 288 11.88 -10.12 -1.79
N ASN A 289 12.90 -10.93 -1.52
CA ASN A 289 14.12 -10.96 -2.34
C ASN A 289 13.78 -11.49 -3.74
N GLU A 290 14.06 -10.70 -4.79
CA GLU A 290 13.93 -11.14 -6.19
C GLU A 290 15.02 -12.15 -6.62
N SER A 291 15.80 -12.69 -5.69
CA SER A 291 16.81 -13.70 -5.97
C SER A 291 16.22 -15.11 -5.93
N THR A 292 15.33 -15.44 -6.88
CA THR A 292 15.19 -16.78 -7.48
C THR A 292 14.13 -16.75 -8.60
N LYS A 293 14.60 -16.51 -9.83
CA LYS A 293 14.07 -17.19 -11.00
C LYS A 293 14.96 -18.38 -11.30
#